data_AF-A0A1N7FFV4-F1
#
_entry.id   AF-A0A1N7FFV4-F1
#
_cell.length_a   1.000
_cell.length_b   1.000
_cell.length_c   1.000
_cell.angle_alpha   90.00
_cell.angle_beta   90.00
_cell.angle_gamma   90.00
#
_symmetry.space_group_name_H-M   'P 1'
#
loop_
_entity.id
_entity.type
_entity.pdbx_description
1 polymer ?
#
loop_
_entity_poly.entity_id
_entity_poly.type
_entity_poly.pdbx_seq_one_letter_code
_entity_poly.pdbx_strand_id
1 'polypeptide(L)'
;MSDVDVELIRLRERVYGGRGSAPTEAEIARLADLEERLRLGTDPVPPDAPPPEAPADDAQPADADAPAPGRPLARRILTGLAGVALLGLGIAIGFAAATQPAPTDATASGLPELAFVQTSEDVISGDILSDSGIDPASIRYIATIRDFRIYLAVPDDGDGRCIAVFTSTDNRPWSAGCASGAQPGAAVFGVDENLSVAIGDPADDTVAGTQIRLSDSVTAYVRPN
;
A
#
# COMPACT_ATOMS: atom_id res chain seq x y z
N MET A 1 -33.41 13.37 11.83
CA MET A 1 -33.03 11.94 11.78
C MET A 1 -34.31 11.14 11.65
N SER A 2 -34.44 10.37 10.57
CA SER A 2 -35.55 9.45 10.38
C SER A 2 -35.38 8.23 11.29
N ASP A 3 -36.46 7.49 11.52
CA ASP A 3 -36.42 6.23 12.29
C ASP A 3 -35.51 5.19 11.60
N VAL A 4 -35.44 5.25 10.26
CA VAL A 4 -34.55 4.44 9.43
C VAL A 4 -33.07 4.77 9.69
N ASP A 5 -32.73 6.05 9.85
CA ASP A 5 -31.36 6.47 10.18
C ASP A 5 -30.94 5.96 11.57
N VAL A 6 -31.86 5.99 12.54
CA VAL A 6 -31.63 5.48 13.89
C VAL A 6 -31.44 3.96 13.88
N GLU A 7 -32.26 3.24 13.13
CA GLU A 7 -32.15 1.78 12.97
C GLU A 7 -30.80 1.40 12.34
N LEU A 8 -30.40 2.10 11.27
CA LEU A 8 -29.12 1.86 10.59
C LEU A 8 -27.92 2.07 11.51
N ILE A 9 -27.88 3.18 12.26
CA ILE A 9 -26.79 3.48 13.18
C ILE A 9 -26.67 2.37 14.24
N ARG A 10 -27.79 1.95 14.83
CA ARG A 10 -27.81 0.87 15.84
C ARG A 10 -27.35 -0.46 15.26
N LEU A 11 -27.76 -0.80 14.04
CA LEU A 11 -27.35 -2.05 13.39
C LEU A 11 -25.86 -2.03 13.02
N ARG A 12 -25.31 -0.90 12.55
CA ARG A 12 -23.87 -0.74 12.31
C ARG A 12 -23.06 -0.90 13.59
N GLU A 13 -23.48 -0.26 14.68
CA GLU A 13 -22.82 -0.42 15.98
C GLU A 13 -22.90 -1.88 16.48
N ARG A 14 -24.02 -2.56 16.25
CA ARG A 14 -24.18 -3.98 16.66
C ARG A 14 -23.34 -4.94 15.81
N VAL A 15 -23.30 -4.75 14.50
CA VAL A 15 -22.62 -5.67 13.57
C VAL A 15 -21.11 -5.41 13.51
N TYR A 16 -20.70 -4.14 13.51
CA TYR A 16 -19.29 -3.74 13.36
C TYR A 16 -18.64 -3.26 14.66
N GLY A 17 -19.42 -2.84 15.66
CA GLY A 17 -18.87 -2.24 16.89
C GLY A 17 -18.30 -3.23 17.91
N GLY A 18 -18.33 -4.54 17.62
CA GLY A 18 -17.62 -5.58 18.39
C GLY A 18 -18.03 -5.72 19.87
N ARG A 19 -19.14 -5.10 20.30
CA ARG A 19 -19.62 -5.11 21.68
C ARG A 19 -20.93 -5.91 21.78
N GLY A 20 -20.93 -6.93 22.64
CA GLY A 20 -22.11 -7.74 22.95
C GLY A 20 -22.06 -9.15 22.37
N SER A 21 -23.22 -9.83 22.36
CA SER A 21 -23.39 -11.13 21.70
C SER A 21 -23.23 -11.00 20.18
N ALA A 22 -22.76 -12.07 19.53
CA ALA A 22 -22.63 -12.11 18.08
C ALA A 22 -23.95 -11.70 17.40
N PRO A 23 -23.91 -10.84 16.37
CA PRO A 23 -25.11 -10.40 15.65
C PRO A 23 -25.78 -11.61 14.99
N THR A 24 -27.12 -11.59 14.99
CA THR A 24 -27.92 -12.63 14.34
C THR A 24 -27.92 -12.44 12.83
N GLU A 25 -28.15 -13.52 12.08
CA GLU A 25 -28.20 -13.49 10.61
C GLU A 25 -29.29 -12.54 10.08
N ALA A 26 -30.42 -12.45 10.80
CA ALA A 26 -31.50 -11.52 10.47
C ALA A 26 -31.08 -10.05 10.62
N GLU A 27 -30.25 -9.71 11.62
CA GLU A 27 -29.75 -8.36 11.84
C GLU A 27 -28.74 -7.96 10.75
N ILE A 28 -27.88 -8.90 10.33
CA ILE A 28 -26.92 -8.68 9.24
C ILE A 28 -27.66 -8.46 7.92
N ALA A 29 -28.66 -9.30 7.61
CA ALA A 29 -29.48 -9.15 6.41
C ALA A 29 -30.25 -7.82 6.40
N ARG A 30 -30.78 -7.40 7.56
CA ARG A 30 -31.48 -6.12 7.71
C ARG A 30 -30.55 -4.92 7.51
N LEU A 31 -29.32 -5.00 8.00
CA LEU A 31 -28.31 -3.97 7.78
C LEU A 31 -27.96 -3.85 6.29
N ALA A 32 -27.70 -4.97 5.61
CA ALA A 32 -27.37 -4.98 4.19
C ALA A 32 -28.48 -4.35 3.33
N ASP A 33 -29.75 -4.65 3.62
CA ASP A 33 -30.90 -4.04 2.93
C ASP A 33 -30.98 -2.52 3.16
N LEU A 34 -30.73 -2.05 4.38
CA LEU A 34 -30.73 -0.62 4.69
C LEU A 34 -29.59 0.13 3.99
N GLU A 35 -28.40 -0.45 3.93
CA GLU A 35 -27.24 0.14 3.25
C GLU A 35 -27.41 0.19 1.74
N GLU A 36 -28.01 -0.86 1.16
CA GLU A 36 -28.33 -0.89 -0.26
C GLU A 36 -29.39 0.16 -0.63
N ARG A 37 -30.41 0.37 0.21
CA ARG A 37 -31.39 1.44 0.01
C ARG A 37 -30.77 2.83 0.05
N LEU A 38 -29.80 3.06 0.94
CA LEU A 38 -29.03 4.30 0.99
C LEU A 38 -28.11 4.47 -0.23
N ARG A 39 -27.46 3.38 -0.67
CA ARG A 39 -26.59 3.38 -1.85
C ARG A 39 -27.37 3.74 -3.11
N LEU A 40 -28.60 3.24 -3.22
CA LEU A 40 -29.47 3.51 -4.37
C LEU A 40 -30.13 4.90 -4.30
N GLY A 41 -30.04 5.61 -3.15
CA GLY A 41 -30.68 6.91 -2.96
C GLY A 41 -32.20 6.86 -3.10
N THR A 42 -32.78 5.67 -2.96
CA THR A 42 -34.14 5.37 -3.42
C THR A 42 -35.11 5.46 -2.25
N ASP A 43 -35.81 6.60 -2.17
CA ASP A 43 -37.19 6.62 -1.66
C ASP A 43 -38.01 5.57 -2.44
N PRO A 44 -39.00 4.89 -1.81
CA PRO A 44 -39.64 3.71 -2.39
C PRO A 44 -40.17 3.98 -3.80
N VAL A 45 -39.56 3.33 -4.79
CA VAL A 45 -40.02 3.35 -6.19
C VAL A 45 -41.29 2.50 -6.28
N PRO A 46 -42.41 3.04 -6.77
CA PRO A 46 -43.59 2.25 -7.08
C PRO A 46 -43.26 1.23 -8.19
N PRO A 47 -43.84 0.03 -8.16
CA PRO A 47 -43.57 -1.00 -9.15
C PRO A 47 -44.32 -0.66 -10.45
N ASP A 48 -43.73 0.17 -11.31
CA ASP A 48 -43.99 0.23 -12.78
C ASP A 48 -43.24 1.40 -13.45
N ALA A 49 -41.93 1.29 -13.61
CA ALA A 49 -41.18 2.17 -14.50
C ALA A 49 -40.28 1.35 -15.44
N PRO A 50 -40.41 1.47 -16.78
CA PRO A 50 -39.57 0.74 -17.73
C PRO A 50 -38.17 1.37 -17.88
N PRO A 51 -37.16 0.59 -18.28
CA PRO A 51 -35.78 1.05 -18.35
C PRO A 51 -35.55 2.05 -19.50
N PRO A 52 -34.66 3.04 -19.35
CA PRO A 52 -34.29 3.95 -20.44
C PRO A 52 -33.34 3.27 -21.44
N GLU A 53 -33.70 3.36 -22.72
CA GLU A 53 -32.89 2.91 -23.87
C GLU A 53 -31.66 3.82 -24.08
N ALA A 54 -30.53 3.20 -24.44
CA ALA A 54 -29.32 3.89 -24.87
C ALA A 54 -29.45 4.37 -26.33
N PRO A 55 -28.98 5.57 -26.69
CA PRO A 55 -28.92 5.96 -28.09
C PRO A 55 -27.64 5.42 -28.76
N ALA A 56 -27.87 4.86 -29.95
CA ALA A 56 -26.90 4.31 -30.86
C ALA A 56 -26.14 5.38 -31.66
N ASP A 57 -24.97 4.93 -32.12
CA ASP A 57 -24.03 5.49 -33.08
C ASP A 57 -24.69 5.83 -34.43
N ASP A 58 -24.37 6.97 -35.03
CA ASP A 58 -24.58 7.20 -36.47
C ASP A 58 -23.68 8.33 -37.04
N ALA A 59 -22.63 7.88 -37.74
CA ALA A 59 -22.17 8.27 -39.07
C ALA A 59 -22.16 9.76 -39.55
N GLN A 60 -20.94 10.22 -39.83
CA GLN A 60 -20.52 11.30 -40.74
C GLN A 60 -20.36 10.76 -42.19
N PRO A 61 -20.59 11.52 -43.31
CA PRO A 61 -19.58 12.40 -43.96
C PRO A 61 -20.19 13.65 -44.67
N ALA A 62 -19.48 14.71 -45.11
CA ALA A 62 -18.27 14.76 -45.95
C ALA A 62 -17.62 16.17 -45.97
N ASP A 63 -16.31 16.19 -46.26
CA ASP A 63 -15.53 17.04 -47.19
C ASP A 63 -15.70 18.58 -47.19
N ALA A 64 -14.68 19.44 -47.35
CA ALA A 64 -13.26 19.32 -47.67
C ALA A 64 -12.58 20.67 -47.37
N ASP A 65 -11.36 20.65 -46.82
CA ASP A 65 -10.26 21.48 -47.33
C ASP A 65 -8.96 21.13 -46.60
N ALA A 66 -8.05 20.50 -47.35
CA ALA A 66 -6.64 20.33 -47.03
C ALA A 66 -5.84 20.88 -48.23
N PRO A 67 -4.63 21.42 -48.04
CA PRO A 67 -3.50 20.51 -47.90
C PRO A 67 -2.38 21.00 -46.95
N ALA A 68 -1.72 20.04 -46.30
CA ALA A 68 -0.36 20.15 -45.75
C ALA A 68 0.48 19.00 -46.38
N PRO A 69 1.78 18.81 -46.07
CA PRO A 69 2.93 19.73 -46.02
C PRO A 69 4.12 19.23 -46.88
N GLY A 70 5.11 20.08 -47.16
CA GLY A 70 6.36 19.71 -47.85
C GLY A 70 7.50 19.31 -46.90
N ARG A 71 8.13 18.15 -47.14
CA ARG A 71 9.33 17.60 -46.45
C ARG A 71 10.64 18.26 -46.96
N PRO A 72 11.79 18.09 -46.27
CA PRO A 72 12.66 16.96 -46.63
C PRO A 72 13.46 16.27 -45.49
N LEU A 73 13.63 14.95 -45.72
CA LEU A 73 14.63 13.98 -45.27
C LEU A 73 16.00 14.49 -44.76
N ALA A 74 16.45 13.90 -43.64
CA ALA A 74 17.87 13.61 -43.41
C ALA A 74 18.03 12.18 -42.86
N ARG A 75 19.02 11.50 -43.41
CA ARG A 75 19.27 10.06 -43.45
C ARG A 75 20.65 9.81 -42.82
N ARG A 76 20.77 8.96 -41.81
CA ARG A 76 22.03 8.30 -41.35
C ARG A 76 21.64 6.97 -40.69
N ILE A 77 21.65 5.82 -41.37
CA ILE A 77 22.76 4.89 -41.71
C ILE A 77 23.56 4.37 -40.48
N LEU A 78 23.07 3.24 -39.93
CA LEU A 78 23.71 1.93 -39.67
C LEU A 78 25.24 1.81 -39.48
N THR A 79 25.63 1.12 -38.38
CA THR A 79 26.47 -0.12 -38.27
C THR A 79 26.74 -0.39 -36.78
N GLY A 80 26.77 -1.59 -36.19
CA GLY A 80 26.66 -2.98 -36.65
C GLY A 80 27.26 -3.95 -35.60
N LEU A 81 26.82 -5.22 -35.63
CA LEU A 81 27.40 -6.45 -35.02
C LEU A 81 27.36 -6.64 -33.50
N ALA A 82 27.28 -7.84 -32.92
CA ALA A 82 26.74 -9.17 -33.22
C ALA A 82 27.19 -10.07 -32.04
N GLY A 83 26.39 -11.06 -31.64
CA GLY A 83 26.85 -12.06 -30.67
C GLY A 83 25.78 -13.03 -30.19
N VAL A 84 25.22 -13.83 -31.10
CA VAL A 84 24.42 -15.02 -30.76
C VAL A 84 25.38 -16.16 -30.45
N ALA A 85 25.22 -16.78 -29.27
CA ALA A 85 25.69 -18.14 -29.02
C ALA A 85 24.55 -18.93 -28.34
N LEU A 86 23.83 -19.71 -29.14
CA LEU A 86 22.93 -20.78 -28.71
C LEU A 86 23.69 -22.11 -28.81
N LEU A 87 23.92 -22.74 -27.67
CA LEU A 87 24.19 -24.17 -27.47
C LEU A 87 23.36 -24.52 -26.21
N GLY A 88 22.48 -25.50 -26.13
CA GLY A 88 22.38 -26.76 -26.86
C GLY A 88 22.41 -27.92 -25.86
N LEU A 89 21.23 -28.28 -25.32
CA LEU A 89 20.75 -29.64 -24.98
C LEU A 89 21.37 -30.44 -23.79
N GLY A 90 20.48 -30.99 -22.93
CA GLY A 90 20.62 -32.35 -22.37
C GLY A 90 20.48 -32.51 -20.85
N ILE A 91 19.36 -33.08 -20.40
CA ILE A 91 18.96 -33.37 -19.00
C ILE A 91 19.72 -34.58 -18.43
N ALA A 92 20.14 -34.50 -17.16
CA ALA A 92 20.22 -35.65 -16.25
C ALA A 92 19.95 -35.21 -14.80
N ILE A 93 19.05 -35.93 -14.13
CA ILE A 93 18.58 -35.74 -12.76
C ILE A 93 19.71 -36.05 -11.77
N GLY A 94 19.98 -35.11 -10.87
CA GLY A 94 20.79 -35.32 -9.68
C GLY A 94 20.35 -34.33 -8.61
N PHE A 95 19.68 -34.81 -7.56
CA PHE A 95 19.37 -34.02 -6.37
C PHE A 95 20.69 -33.66 -5.67
N ALA A 96 21.19 -32.47 -5.95
CA ALA A 96 22.07 -31.75 -5.05
C ALA A 96 21.30 -30.51 -4.60
N ALA A 97 20.99 -30.42 -3.32
CA ALA A 97 20.57 -29.18 -2.69
C ALA A 97 21.74 -28.20 -2.78
N ALA A 98 21.88 -27.56 -3.94
CA ALA A 98 22.77 -26.43 -4.12
C ALA A 98 22.06 -25.24 -3.48
N THR A 99 22.40 -24.97 -2.23
CA THR A 99 22.13 -23.70 -1.57
C THR A 99 22.74 -22.62 -2.45
N GLN A 100 21.93 -21.97 -3.29
CA GLN A 100 22.34 -20.73 -3.93
C GLN A 100 22.68 -19.77 -2.79
N PRO A 101 23.89 -19.19 -2.73
CA PRO A 101 24.09 -18.07 -1.84
C PRO A 101 23.14 -16.98 -2.33
N ALA A 102 22.22 -16.55 -1.45
CA ALA A 102 21.45 -15.34 -1.67
C ALA A 102 22.43 -14.21 -2.03
N PRO A 103 22.05 -13.25 -2.90
CA PRO A 103 22.85 -12.05 -3.08
C PRO A 103 23.18 -11.50 -1.69
N THR A 104 24.46 -11.30 -1.40
CA THR A 104 24.94 -10.68 -0.16
C THR A 104 24.44 -9.24 -0.14
N ASP A 105 23.22 -9.04 0.35
CA ASP A 105 22.65 -7.76 0.70
C ASP A 105 23.37 -7.23 1.94
N ALA A 106 24.26 -6.28 1.74
CA ALA A 106 24.94 -5.57 2.82
C ALA A 106 23.98 -4.68 3.66
N THR A 107 22.71 -4.57 3.28
CA THR A 107 21.62 -3.93 4.05
C THR A 107 20.92 -4.91 5.01
N ALA A 108 20.97 -6.22 4.76
CA ALA A 108 20.36 -7.25 5.60
C ALA A 108 21.07 -7.46 6.96
N SER A 109 22.18 -6.77 7.22
CA SER A 109 22.93 -6.91 8.47
C SER A 109 22.46 -6.01 9.63
N GLY A 110 21.42 -5.19 9.44
CA GLY A 110 20.89 -4.31 10.51
C GLY A 110 19.39 -4.40 10.80
N LEU A 111 18.60 -4.97 9.89
CA LEU A 111 17.14 -5.03 9.98
C LEU A 111 16.67 -6.47 9.77
N PRO A 112 16.65 -7.31 10.82
CA PRO A 112 16.25 -8.71 10.71
C PRO A 112 14.82 -8.89 10.20
N GLU A 113 13.96 -7.88 10.37
CA GLU A 113 12.57 -7.90 9.92
C GLU A 113 12.44 -8.02 8.40
N LEU A 114 13.39 -7.45 7.65
CA LEU A 114 13.37 -7.48 6.19
C LEU A 114 13.73 -8.85 5.61
N ALA A 115 14.36 -9.72 6.42
CA ALA A 115 14.68 -11.08 6.03
C ALA A 115 13.46 -12.01 6.01
N PHE A 116 12.35 -11.61 6.65
CA PHE A 116 11.11 -12.37 6.59
C PHE A 116 10.44 -12.22 5.22
N VAL A 117 9.75 -13.28 4.79
CA VAL A 117 8.93 -13.26 3.58
C VAL A 117 7.75 -12.31 3.79
N GLN A 118 7.47 -11.48 2.79
CA GLN A 118 6.34 -10.56 2.80
C GLN A 118 5.01 -11.33 2.89
N THR A 119 4.16 -10.92 3.81
CA THR A 119 2.80 -11.40 4.06
C THR A 119 1.77 -10.47 3.43
N SER A 120 0.49 -10.85 3.45
CA SER A 120 -0.58 -9.98 2.95
C SER A 120 -0.75 -8.68 3.73
N GLU A 121 -0.32 -8.64 5.00
CA GLU A 121 -0.42 -7.44 5.86
C GLU A 121 0.62 -6.37 5.49
N ASP A 122 1.68 -6.78 4.81
CA ASP A 122 2.78 -5.94 4.37
C ASP A 122 2.52 -5.28 3.01
N VAL A 123 1.52 -5.75 2.27
CA VAL A 123 1.25 -5.28 0.91
C VAL A 123 0.49 -3.96 0.97
N ILE A 124 1.21 -2.88 0.67
CA ILE A 124 0.64 -1.55 0.43
C ILE A 124 0.66 -1.28 -1.06
N SER A 125 -0.42 -0.70 -1.60
CA SER A 125 -0.51 -0.39 -3.03
C SER A 125 0.59 0.59 -3.46
N GLY A 126 1.30 0.29 -4.55
CA GLY A 126 2.37 1.14 -5.07
C GLY A 126 1.95 2.57 -5.37
N ASP A 127 0.70 2.78 -5.79
CA ASP A 127 0.14 4.12 -6.02
C ASP A 127 0.21 5.00 -4.76
N ILE A 128 0.05 4.39 -3.58
CA ILE A 128 0.08 5.09 -2.28
C ILE A 128 1.51 5.48 -1.89
N LEU A 129 2.52 4.76 -2.38
CA LEU A 129 3.93 4.91 -2.03
C LEU A 129 4.74 5.61 -3.14
N SER A 130 4.12 5.88 -4.28
CA SER A 130 4.79 6.43 -5.47
C SER A 130 5.58 7.71 -5.19
N ASP A 131 5.10 8.55 -4.27
CA ASP A 131 5.76 9.81 -3.88
C ASP A 131 6.64 9.70 -2.62
N SER A 132 6.77 8.51 -2.01
CA SER A 132 7.48 8.34 -0.73
C SER A 132 8.94 7.91 -0.85
N GLY A 133 9.39 7.48 -2.03
CA GLY A 133 10.75 6.96 -2.26
C GLY A 133 11.01 5.65 -1.52
N ILE A 134 9.98 4.86 -1.24
CA ILE A 134 10.06 3.57 -0.54
C ILE A 134 9.96 2.43 -1.57
N ASP A 135 10.81 1.42 -1.46
CA ASP A 135 10.67 0.17 -2.22
C ASP A 135 9.48 -0.66 -1.69
N PRO A 136 8.40 -0.85 -2.47
CA PRO A 136 7.21 -1.60 -2.03
C PRO A 136 7.50 -3.07 -1.68
N ALA A 137 8.52 -3.69 -2.29
CA ALA A 137 8.88 -5.09 -2.03
C ALA A 137 9.56 -5.28 -0.65
N SER A 138 10.13 -4.20 -0.12
CA SER A 138 10.82 -4.19 1.17
C SER A 138 9.90 -3.96 2.37
N ILE A 139 8.64 -3.59 2.14
CA ILE A 139 7.74 -3.22 3.23
C ILE A 139 7.47 -4.41 4.14
N ARG A 140 7.59 -4.18 5.44
CA ARG A 140 7.22 -5.09 6.52
C ARG A 140 6.40 -4.36 7.57
N TYR A 141 5.23 -4.88 7.86
CA TYR A 141 4.40 -4.48 8.98
C TYR A 141 5.10 -4.87 10.28
N ILE A 142 5.20 -3.90 11.19
CA ILE A 142 5.89 -4.05 12.46
C ILE A 142 4.88 -4.23 13.58
N ALA A 143 4.00 -3.24 13.73
CA ALA A 143 3.01 -3.22 14.79
C ALA A 143 1.93 -2.17 14.52
N THR A 144 0.84 -2.28 15.26
CA THR A 144 -0.16 -1.21 15.41
C THR A 144 -0.04 -0.66 16.82
N ILE A 145 0.09 0.66 16.95
CA ILE A 145 0.11 1.36 18.22
C ILE A 145 -0.85 2.55 18.17
N ARG A 146 -1.73 2.66 19.17
CA ARG A 146 -2.86 3.60 19.15
C ARG A 146 -3.71 3.36 17.90
N ASP A 147 -3.77 4.33 16.99
CA ASP A 147 -4.48 4.23 15.71
C ASP A 147 -3.50 4.22 14.52
N PHE A 148 -2.22 3.92 14.76
CA PHE A 148 -1.18 3.94 13.71
C PHE A 148 -0.62 2.55 13.43
N ARG A 149 -0.70 2.12 12.17
CA ARG A 149 0.03 0.98 11.62
C ARG A 149 1.41 1.43 11.16
N ILE A 150 2.44 0.81 11.72
CA ILE A 150 3.84 1.16 11.47
C ILE A 150 4.46 0.09 10.57
N TYR A 151 5.10 0.55 9.51
CA TYR A 151 5.80 -0.26 8.52
C TYR A 151 7.27 0.15 8.46
N LEU A 152 8.13 -0.85 8.39
CA LEU A 152 9.56 -0.72 8.10
C LEU A 152 9.80 -1.02 6.63
N ALA A 153 10.69 -0.26 6.00
CA ALA A 153 11.08 -0.48 4.61
C ALA A 153 12.49 0.07 4.32
N VAL A 154 12.97 -0.13 3.10
CA VAL A 154 14.16 0.56 2.57
C VAL A 154 13.76 1.56 1.47
N PRO A 155 14.62 2.56 1.20
CA PRO A 155 14.45 3.43 0.05
C PRO A 155 14.44 2.67 -1.28
N ASP A 156 13.80 3.23 -2.30
CA ASP A 156 13.82 2.70 -3.67
C ASP A 156 15.20 2.84 -4.35
N ASP A 157 16.00 3.81 -3.91
CA ASP A 157 17.41 4.00 -4.30
C ASP A 157 18.40 3.11 -3.52
N GLY A 158 17.89 2.28 -2.60
CA GLY A 158 18.62 1.23 -1.91
C GLY A 158 19.03 1.58 -0.49
N ASP A 159 20.18 2.24 -0.32
CA ASP A 159 20.81 2.39 0.99
C ASP A 159 20.05 3.32 1.93
N GLY A 160 19.48 2.76 2.99
CA GLY A 160 18.85 3.52 4.06
C GLY A 160 17.80 2.73 4.80
N ARG A 161 16.92 3.46 5.47
CA ARG A 161 15.86 2.88 6.31
C ARG A 161 14.69 3.85 6.37
N CYS A 162 13.50 3.33 6.13
CA CYS A 162 12.27 4.10 6.04
C CYS A 162 11.24 3.61 7.04
N ILE A 163 10.46 4.55 7.56
CA ILE A 163 9.19 4.27 8.22
C ILE A 163 8.07 4.80 7.34
N ALA A 164 7.05 3.97 7.14
CA ALA A 164 5.75 4.42 6.67
C ALA A 164 4.72 4.18 7.76
N VAL A 165 3.86 5.18 7.98
CA VAL A 165 2.79 5.13 8.97
C VAL A 165 1.46 5.44 8.32
N PHE A 166 0.48 4.60 8.62
CA PHE A 166 -0.89 4.73 8.18
C PHE A 166 -1.78 4.79 9.40
N THR A 167 -2.84 5.56 9.33
CA THR A 167 -3.95 5.41 10.27
C THR A 167 -4.61 4.04 10.09
N SER A 168 -5.21 3.49 11.13
CA SER A 168 -5.79 2.14 11.08
C SER A 168 -7.15 2.15 10.39
N THR A 169 -7.79 3.32 10.33
CA THR A 169 -9.14 3.54 9.81
C THR A 169 -9.19 3.86 8.32
N ASP A 170 -8.10 4.33 7.72
CA ASP A 170 -7.98 4.58 6.29
C ASP A 170 -6.60 4.13 5.75
N ASN A 171 -6.55 3.75 4.48
CA ASN A 171 -5.31 3.37 3.80
C ASN A 171 -4.54 4.60 3.26
N ARG A 172 -4.73 5.76 3.88
CA ARG A 172 -4.04 6.98 3.50
C ARG A 172 -2.75 7.10 4.31
N PRO A 173 -1.60 7.39 3.69
CA PRO A 173 -0.36 7.53 4.42
C PRO A 173 -0.48 8.75 5.32
N TRP A 174 -0.34 8.53 6.62
CA TRP A 174 -0.29 9.58 7.61
C TRP A 174 1.08 10.28 7.56
N SER A 175 2.15 9.48 7.47
CA SER A 175 3.52 9.98 7.32
C SER A 175 4.40 8.91 6.69
N ALA A 176 5.34 9.29 5.84
CA ALA A 176 6.44 8.45 5.39
C ALA A 176 7.74 9.23 5.44
N GLY A 177 8.81 8.58 5.86
CA GLY A 177 10.12 9.21 5.96
C GLY A 177 11.24 8.19 5.83
N CYS A 178 12.28 8.57 5.10
CA CYS A 178 13.48 7.77 4.89
C CYS A 178 14.70 8.50 5.44
N ALA A 179 15.54 7.78 6.18
CA ALA A 179 16.89 8.20 6.48
C ALA A 179 17.82 7.59 5.43
N SER A 180 18.32 8.43 4.53
CA SER A 180 19.17 8.03 3.41
C SER A 180 20.62 7.79 3.83
N GLY A 181 21.25 6.78 3.23
CA GLY A 181 22.65 6.43 3.41
C GLY A 181 22.90 5.53 4.63
N ALA A 182 24.06 4.88 4.65
CA ALA A 182 24.52 4.01 5.73
C ALA A 182 24.94 4.80 7.00
N GLN A 183 24.11 5.74 7.45
CA GLN A 183 24.38 6.55 8.62
C GLN A 183 24.37 5.68 9.88
N PRO A 184 25.49 5.62 10.62
CA PRO A 184 25.54 4.86 11.86
C PRO A 184 24.62 5.48 12.92
N GLY A 185 24.03 4.63 13.77
CA GLY A 185 23.10 5.04 14.83
C GLY A 185 21.64 4.81 14.47
N ALA A 186 20.73 5.36 15.28
CA ALA A 186 19.29 5.23 15.07
C ALA A 186 18.72 6.33 14.17
N ALA A 187 17.70 6.01 13.38
CA ALA A 187 16.90 7.00 12.67
C ALA A 187 15.58 7.20 13.42
N VAL A 188 15.24 8.45 13.75
CA VAL A 188 14.05 8.81 14.52
C VAL A 188 13.08 9.58 13.64
N PHE A 189 11.82 9.17 13.65
CA PHE A 189 10.73 9.70 12.84
C PHE A 189 9.61 10.17 13.77
N GLY A 190 9.25 11.44 13.70
CA GLY A 190 8.06 11.96 14.38
C GLY A 190 6.80 11.55 13.61
N VAL A 191 5.86 10.88 14.29
CA VAL A 191 4.58 10.47 13.70
C VAL A 191 3.52 11.53 13.99
N ASP A 192 3.40 11.93 15.25
CA ASP A 192 2.55 13.03 15.70
C ASP A 192 3.17 13.74 16.92
N GLU A 193 2.40 14.60 17.58
CA GLU A 193 2.85 15.31 18.78
C GLU A 193 3.08 14.40 20.01
N ASN A 194 2.61 13.15 20.00
CA ASN A 194 2.67 12.23 21.12
C ASN A 194 3.34 10.88 20.80
N LEU A 195 3.77 10.66 19.57
CA LEU A 195 4.34 9.43 19.06
C LEU A 195 5.54 9.71 18.16
N SER A 196 6.65 9.06 18.47
CA SER A 196 7.82 8.98 17.59
C SER A 196 8.24 7.53 17.44
N VAL A 197 8.85 7.18 16.31
CA VAL A 197 9.32 5.83 16.00
C VAL A 197 10.80 5.92 15.67
N ALA A 198 11.61 5.05 16.26
CA ALA A 198 13.01 4.93 15.95
C ALA A 198 13.31 3.57 15.31
N ILE A 199 14.19 3.58 14.31
CA ILE A 199 14.85 2.41 13.76
C ILE A 199 16.27 2.36 14.33
N GLY A 200 16.62 1.30 15.04
CA GLY A 200 17.83 1.16 15.85
C GLY A 200 17.63 1.68 17.28
N ASP A 201 18.74 1.78 18.02
CA ASP A 201 18.73 2.22 19.43
C ASP A 201 19.27 3.66 19.54
N PRO A 202 18.39 4.68 19.69
CA PRO A 202 18.82 6.04 19.94
C PRO A 202 19.31 6.17 21.39
N ALA A 203 20.14 7.18 21.69
CA ALA A 203 20.58 7.42 23.07
C ALA A 203 19.39 7.85 23.95
N ASP A 204 19.38 7.43 25.22
CA ASP A 204 18.22 7.52 26.13
C ASP A 204 17.65 8.94 26.33
N ASP A 205 18.44 9.98 26.04
CA ASP A 205 18.07 11.39 26.18
C ASP A 205 17.65 12.07 24.85
N THR A 206 17.77 11.38 23.73
CA THR A 206 17.53 11.96 22.40
C THR A 206 16.06 11.96 21.96
N VAL A 207 15.25 11.07 22.53
CA VAL A 207 13.82 10.96 22.18
C VAL A 207 12.97 10.95 23.44
N ALA A 208 12.06 11.92 23.56
CA ALA A 208 11.18 12.03 24.70
C ALA A 208 10.00 11.04 24.61
N GLY A 209 9.71 10.33 25.69
CA GLY A 209 8.53 9.47 25.82
C GLY A 209 8.82 8.14 26.52
N THR A 210 7.77 7.39 26.81
CA THR A 210 7.88 6.00 27.27
C THR A 210 8.24 5.11 26.09
N GLN A 211 9.33 4.34 26.23
CA GLN A 211 9.82 3.42 25.21
C GLN A 211 8.96 2.15 25.15
N ILE A 212 8.57 1.75 23.95
CA ILE A 212 7.84 0.51 23.67
C ILE A 212 8.56 -0.18 22.50
N ARG A 213 9.21 -1.31 22.78
CA ARG A 213 9.87 -2.12 21.74
C ARG A 213 8.80 -2.76 20.86
N LEU A 214 8.83 -2.48 19.56
CA LEU A 214 7.87 -3.01 18.60
C LEU A 214 8.43 -4.22 17.86
N SER A 215 9.73 -4.19 17.53
CA SER A 215 10.48 -5.30 16.93
C SER A 215 11.95 -5.25 17.33
N ASP A 216 12.78 -6.11 16.76
CA ASP A 216 14.22 -6.16 17.04
C ASP A 216 14.95 -4.87 16.65
N SER A 217 14.50 -4.16 15.63
CA SER A 217 15.10 -2.92 15.18
C SER A 217 14.18 -1.71 15.28
N VAL A 218 12.92 -1.86 15.71
CA VAL A 218 11.96 -0.74 15.76
C VAL A 218 11.42 -0.52 17.17
N THR A 219 11.44 0.74 17.59
CA THR A 219 10.98 1.16 18.92
C THR A 219 10.09 2.40 18.81
N ALA A 220 8.95 2.41 19.50
CA ALA A 220 8.10 3.58 19.64
C ALA A 220 8.39 4.33 20.94
N TYR A 221 8.24 5.65 20.89
CA TYR A 221 8.34 6.57 22.02
C TYR A 221 7.02 7.31 22.15
N VAL A 222 6.31 7.03 23.25
CA VAL A 222 4.96 7.53 23.49
C VAL A 222 4.98 8.59 24.58
N ARG A 223 4.55 9.80 24.28
CA ARG A 223 4.35 10.86 25.28
C ARG A 223 2.94 10.80 25.86
N PRO A 224 2.80 11.05 27.17
CA PRO A 224 1.49 11.24 27.77
C PRO A 224 0.85 12.52 27.22
N ASN A 225 -0.46 12.45 26.98
CA ASN A 225 -1.28 13.61 26.59
C ASN A 225 -1.43 14.60 27.76
#